data_AF-A0A9X9WWP5-F1
#
_entry.id   AF-A0A9X9WWP5-F1
#
_cell.length_a   1.000
_cell.length_b   1.000
_cell.length_c   1.000
_cell.angle_alpha   90.00
_cell.angle_beta   90.00
_cell.angle_gamma   90.00
#
_symmetry.space_group_name_H-M   'P 1'
#
loop_
_entity.id
_entity.type
_entity.pdbx_description
1 polymer ?
#
loop_
_entity_poly.entity_id
_entity_poly.type
_entity_poly.pdbx_seq_one_letter_code
_entity_poly.pdbx_strand_id
1 'polypeptide(L)'
;MMEGAAALFALAYSGLVLFVLASSLRKIYPPMRAALTAFVLSVVVHGASTLMAGEHATLALAFWGIPHLILLPLLLWSARQQSRVRP
;
A
#
# COMPACT_ATOMS: atom_id res chain seq x y z
N MET A 1 -4.81 -22.46 -9.63
CA MET A 1 -5.63 -22.12 -8.45
C MET A 1 -4.85 -21.38 -7.37
N MET A 2 -3.64 -21.83 -7.00
CA MET A 2 -2.80 -21.20 -5.95
C MET A 2 -2.38 -19.75 -6.27
N GLU A 3 -2.05 -19.45 -7.54
CA GLU A 3 -1.54 -18.14 -7.95
C GLU A 3 -2.57 -17.01 -7.78
N GLY A 4 -3.83 -17.28 -8.13
CA GLY A 4 -4.93 -16.32 -7.93
C GLY A 4 -5.20 -16.06 -6.45
N ALA A 5 -5.12 -17.08 -5.60
CA ALA A 5 -5.25 -16.92 -4.15
C ALA A 5 -4.11 -16.09 -3.56
N ALA A 6 -2.87 -16.30 -4.03
CA ALA A 6 -1.71 -15.53 -3.60
C ALA A 6 -1.80 -14.06 -4.03
N ALA A 7 -2.28 -13.77 -5.26
CA ALA A 7 -2.50 -12.41 -5.73
C ALA A 7 -3.59 -11.68 -4.94
N LEU A 8 -4.72 -12.36 -4.68
CA LEU A 8 -5.80 -11.82 -3.84
C LEU A 8 -5.32 -11.57 -2.41
N PHE A 9 -4.52 -12.49 -1.86
CA PHE A 9 -3.91 -12.33 -0.55
C PHE A 9 -2.98 -11.11 -0.51
N ALA A 10 -2.08 -10.96 -1.49
CA ALA A 10 -1.18 -9.81 -1.59
C ALA A 10 -1.95 -8.49 -1.65
N LEU A 11 -3.04 -8.45 -2.43
CA LEU A 11 -3.90 -7.28 -2.55
C LEU A 11 -4.63 -6.97 -1.25
N ALA A 12 -5.26 -7.96 -0.62
CA ALA A 12 -5.98 -7.79 0.63
C ALA A 12 -5.04 -7.36 1.77
N TYR A 13 -3.88 -8.02 1.88
CA TYR A 13 -2.86 -7.71 2.88
C TYR A 13 -2.28 -6.30 2.68
N SER A 14 -1.90 -5.95 1.45
CA SER A 14 -1.39 -4.61 1.13
C SER A 14 -2.44 -3.53 1.43
N GLY A 15 -3.70 -3.80 1.10
CA GLY A 15 -4.82 -2.90 1.39
C GLY A 15 -5.01 -2.67 2.89
N LEU A 16 -4.98 -3.75 3.68
CA LEU A 16 -5.09 -3.67 5.14
C LEU A 16 -3.93 -2.89 5.76
N VAL A 17 -2.70 -3.20 5.36
CA VAL A 17 -1.49 -2.52 5.85
C VAL A 17 -1.54 -1.03 5.54
N LEU A 18 -1.84 -0.65 4.29
CA LEU A 18 -1.97 0.75 3.88
C LEU A 18 -3.08 1.48 4.63
N PHE A 19 -4.22 0.83 4.83
CA PHE A 19 -5.35 1.41 5.57
C PHE A 19 -4.98 1.67 7.04
N VAL A 20 -4.38 0.69 7.71
CA VAL A 20 -3.97 0.81 9.11
C VAL A 20 -2.90 1.89 9.28
N LEU A 21 -1.89 1.91 8.41
CA LEU A 21 -0.85 2.94 8.42
C LEU A 21 -1.43 4.33 8.18
N ALA A 22 -2.25 4.50 7.14
CA ALA A 22 -2.86 5.79 6.83
C ALA A 22 -3.76 6.26 7.97
N SER A 23 -4.58 5.36 8.56
CA SER A 23 -5.43 5.67 9.71
C SER A 23 -4.63 6.10 10.94
N SER A 24 -3.49 5.45 11.18
CA SER A 24 -2.59 5.80 12.28
C SER A 24 -1.92 7.16 12.06
N LEU A 25 -1.43 7.42 10.84
CA LEU A 25 -0.77 8.67 10.46
C LEU A 25 -1.71 9.87 10.40
N ARG A 26 -3.02 9.65 10.21
CA ARG A 26 -4.04 10.71 10.27
C ARG A 26 -4.15 11.40 11.63
N LYS A 27 -3.56 10.83 12.69
CA LYS A 27 -3.47 11.50 14.00
C LYS A 27 -2.51 12.70 13.99
N ILE A 28 -1.56 12.72 13.06
CA ILE A 28 -0.46 13.71 13.01
C ILE A 28 -0.34 14.41 11.64
N TYR A 29 -0.94 13.86 10.58
CA TYR A 29 -0.92 14.43 9.23
C TYR A 29 -2.34 14.64 8.67
N PRO A 30 -2.54 15.66 7.80
CA PRO A 30 -3.73 15.75 6.96
C PRO A 30 -3.95 14.47 6.14
N PRO A 31 -5.21 14.09 5.79
CA PRO A 31 -5.52 12.79 5.20
C PRO A 31 -4.71 12.46 3.94
N MET A 32 -4.48 13.45 3.06
CA MET A 32 -3.67 13.26 1.85
C MET A 32 -2.21 12.95 2.17
N ARG A 33 -1.60 13.69 3.11
CA ARG A 33 -0.21 13.46 3.54
C ARG A 33 -0.07 12.13 4.28
N ALA A 34 -1.06 11.75 5.08
CA ALA A 34 -1.09 10.47 5.77
C ALA A 34 -1.15 9.29 4.77
N ALA A 35 -2.01 9.37 3.75
CA ALA A 35 -2.11 8.37 2.70
C ALA A 35 -0.82 8.23 1.88
N LEU A 36 -0.23 9.35 1.44
CA LEU A 36 1.05 9.34 0.71
C LEU A 36 2.18 8.78 1.57
N THR A 37 2.27 9.18 2.83
CA THR A 37 3.31 8.70 3.75
C THR A 37 3.15 7.19 4.02
N ALA A 38 1.93 6.71 4.24
CA ALA A 38 1.65 5.28 4.37
C ALA A 38 2.07 4.50 3.12
N PHE A 39 1.74 5.03 1.93
CA PHE A 39 2.13 4.42 0.67
C PHE A 39 3.65 4.36 0.51
N VAL A 40 4.35 5.47 0.72
CA VAL A 40 5.82 5.53 0.63
C VAL A 40 6.46 4.55 1.62
N LEU A 41 6.02 4.54 2.87
CA LEU A 41 6.53 3.59 3.87
C LEU A 41 6.34 2.13 3.41
N SER A 42 5.14 1.79 2.92
CA SER A 42 4.85 0.45 2.43
C SER A 42 5.73 0.08 1.23
N VAL A 43 5.86 0.95 0.24
CA VAL A 43 6.71 0.73 -0.95
C VAL A 43 8.18 0.59 -0.55
N VAL A 44 8.67 1.40 0.39
CA VAL A 44 10.07 1.32 0.85
C VAL A 44 10.33 -0.01 1.55
N VAL A 45 9.44 -0.43 2.45
CA VAL A 45 9.59 -1.72 3.17
C VAL A 45 9.54 -2.90 2.21
N HIS A 46 8.57 -2.92 1.29
CA HIS A 46 8.45 -4.01 0.31
C HIS A 46 9.53 -3.95 -0.78
N GLY A 47 10.00 -2.74 -1.13
CA GLY A 47 11.12 -2.56 -2.04
C GLY A 47 12.43 -3.06 -1.43
N ALA A 48 12.68 -2.76 -0.15
CA ALA A 48 13.82 -3.29 0.58
C ALA A 48 13.77 -4.82 0.68
N SER A 49 12.62 -5.41 1.03
CA SER A 49 12.49 -6.87 1.07
C SER A 49 12.62 -7.52 -0.30
N THR A 50 12.17 -6.85 -1.36
CA THR A 50 12.37 -7.28 -2.75
C THR A 50 13.85 -7.31 -3.14
N LEU A 51 14.63 -6.31 -2.75
CA LEU A 51 16.08 -6.28 -3.00
C LEU A 51 16.82 -7.39 -2.23
N MET A 52 16.31 -7.79 -1.08
CA MET A 52 16.86 -8.90 -0.28
C MET A 52 16.46 -10.28 -0.82
N ALA A 53 15.53 -10.37 -1.78
CA ALA A 53 15.01 -11.63 -2.31
C ALA A 53 15.94 -12.30 -3.35
N GLY A 54 17.08 -11.69 -3.69
CA GLY A 54 18.09 -12.27 -4.58
C GLY A 54 17.52 -12.64 -5.95
N GLU A 55 17.62 -13.92 -6.34
CA GLU A 55 17.14 -14.45 -7.63
C GLU A 55 15.63 -14.32 -7.85
N HIS A 56 14.84 -14.12 -6.79
CA HIS A 56 13.40 -13.93 -6.87
C HIS A 56 12.97 -12.45 -6.85
N ALA A 57 13.90 -11.51 -6.95
CA ALA A 57 13.61 -10.07 -6.87
C ALA A 57 12.58 -9.60 -7.91
N THR A 58 12.64 -10.10 -9.15
CA THR A 58 11.68 -9.71 -10.20
C THR A 58 10.27 -10.20 -9.91
N LEU A 59 10.13 -11.43 -9.42
CA LEU A 59 8.85 -12.01 -8.99
C LEU A 59 8.30 -11.28 -7.76
N ALA A 60 9.14 -10.99 -6.76
CA ALA A 60 8.76 -10.23 -5.58
C ALA A 60 8.33 -8.80 -5.95
N LEU A 61 9.02 -8.15 -6.90
CA LEU A 61 8.65 -6.83 -7.39
C LEU A 61 7.27 -6.83 -8.04
N ALA A 62 6.96 -7.82 -8.88
CA ALA A 62 5.63 -7.95 -9.47
C ALA A 62 4.57 -8.26 -8.40
N PHE A 63 4.88 -9.17 -7.48
CA PHE A 63 3.98 -9.61 -6.41
C PHE A 63 3.55 -8.48 -5.48
N TRP A 64 4.48 -7.60 -5.10
CA TRP A 64 4.19 -6.44 -4.25
C TRP A 64 3.79 -5.20 -5.05
N GLY A 65 4.46 -4.95 -6.18
CA GLY A 65 4.26 -3.75 -6.99
C GLY A 65 2.86 -3.66 -7.58
N ILE A 66 2.31 -4.77 -8.11
CA ILE A 66 0.98 -4.78 -8.73
C ILE A 66 -0.11 -4.36 -7.72
N PRO A 67 -0.22 -4.98 -6.54
CA PRO A 67 -1.14 -4.52 -5.49
C PRO A 67 -0.99 -3.04 -5.13
N HIS A 68 0.24 -2.56 -4.96
CA HIS A 68 0.50 -1.17 -4.58
C HIS A 68 0.04 -0.19 -5.66
N LEU A 69 0.27 -0.51 -6.94
CA LEU A 69 -0.20 0.31 -8.07
C LEU A 69 -1.72 0.37 -8.14
N ILE A 70 -2.41 -0.74 -7.88
CA ILE A 70 -3.88 -0.79 -7.86
C ILE A 70 -4.44 -0.01 -6.66
N LEU A 71 -3.81 -0.13 -5.49
CA LEU A 71 -4.29 0.46 -4.24
C LEU A 71 -4.01 1.96 -4.13
N LEU A 72 -2.95 2.47 -4.76
CA LEU A 72 -2.61 3.89 -4.73
C LEU A 72 -3.76 4.83 -5.13
N PRO A 73 -4.39 4.71 -6.32
CA PRO A 73 -5.49 5.60 -6.70
C PRO A 73 -6.69 5.48 -5.76
N LEU A 74 -6.98 4.29 -5.26
CA LEU A 74 -8.06 4.05 -4.28
C LEU A 74 -7.77 4.74 -2.94
N LEU A 75 -6.53 4.64 -2.46
CA LEU A 75 -6.06 5.25 -1.22
C LEU A 75 -6.12 6.78 -1.32
N LEU A 76 -5.64 7.36 -2.43
CA LEU A 76 -5.69 8.79 -2.68
C LEU A 76 -7.12 9.29 -2.82
N TRP A 77 -7.98 8.56 -3.53
CA TRP A 77 -9.40 8.92 -3.65
C TRP A 77 -10.09 8.91 -2.28
N SER A 78 -9.88 7.86 -1.49
CA SER A 78 -10.39 7.77 -0.12
C SER A 78 -9.91 8.93 0.76
N ALA A 79 -8.61 9.27 0.69
CA ALA A 79 -8.05 10.39 1.42
C ALA A 79 -8.65 11.76 1.01
N ARG A 80 -8.96 11.95 -0.28
CA ARG A 80 -9.67 13.15 -0.78
C ARG A 80 -11.07 13.25 -0.18
N GLN A 81 -11.83 12.15 -0.17
CA GLN A 81 -13.18 12.16 0.40
C GLN A 81 -13.13 12.44 1.91
N GLN A 82 -12.16 11.85 2.63
CA GLN A 82 -11.98 12.11 4.06
C GLN A 82 -11.62 13.56 4.36
N SER A 83 -10.91 14.24 3.45
CA SER A 83 -10.58 15.67 3.58
C SER A 83 -11.79 16.59 3.34
N ARG A 84 -12.83 16.11 2.65
CA ARG A 84 -14.08 16.85 2.43
C ARG A 84 -15.06 16.73 3.59
N VAL A 85 -14.95 15.66 4.39
CA VAL A 85 -15.88 15.34 5.49
C VAL A 85 -15.44 15.91 6.83
N ARG A 86 -14.15 16.25 7.00
CA ARG A 86 -13.66 16.97 8.20
C ARG A 86 -13.21 18.40 7.82
N PRO A 87 -14.01 19.44 8.14
CA PRO A 87 -13.52 20.82 8.17
C PRO A 87 -12.50 21.02 9.29
#